data_AF-A0A2G9T5F8-F1
#
_entry.id   AF-A0A2G9T5F8-F1
#
_cell.length_a   1.000
_cell.length_b   1.000
_cell.length_c   1.000
_cell.angle_alpha   90.00
_cell.angle_beta   90.00
_cell.angle_gamma   90.00
#
_symmetry.space_group_name_H-M   'P 1'
#
loop_
_entity.id
_entity.type
_entity.pdbx_description
1 polymer ?
#
loop_
_entity_poly.entity_id
_entity_poly.type
_entity_poly.pdbx_seq_one_letter_code
_entity_poly.pdbx_strand_id
1 'polypeptide(L)'
;VPQYLLEAGWANDGRMIGITQPRRVAVVTLAARVAEEKEAILGQDVGYTVRFDDVTDDQTKIKYMTDGILLRELLTDPLLSKY
;
A
#
# COMPACT_ATOMS: atom_id res chain seq x y z
N VAL A 1 -2.54 8.43 9.94
CA VAL A 1 -3.77 8.20 9.14
C VAL A 1 -3.90 6.75 8.68
N PRO A 2 -2.99 6.15 7.87
CA PRO A 2 -3.19 4.78 7.38
C PRO A 2 -3.29 3.73 8.50
N GLN A 3 -2.51 3.89 9.58
CA GLN A 3 -2.61 3.05 10.77
C GLN A 3 -4.01 3.14 11.43
N TYR A 4 -4.58 4.34 11.54
CA TYR A 4 -5.92 4.54 12.11
C TYR A 4 -7.03 3.95 11.23
N LEU A 5 -6.91 4.02 9.90
CA LEU A 5 -7.85 3.38 8.98
C LEU A 5 -7.81 1.86 9.12
N LEU A 6 -6.61 1.30 9.25
CA LEU A 6 -6.41 -0.13 9.49
C LEU A 6 -7.02 -0.55 10.82
N GLU A 7 -6.78 0.20 11.91
CA GLU A 7 -7.37 -0.05 13.23
C GLU A 7 -8.90 0.10 13.24
N ALA A 8 -9.44 0.99 12.41
CA ALA A 8 -10.88 1.14 12.20
C ALA A 8 -11.50 0.04 11.32
N GLY A 9 -10.69 -0.93 10.84
CA GLY A 9 -11.16 -2.11 10.11
C GLY A 9 -11.42 -1.90 8.63
N TRP A 10 -10.88 -0.85 8.01
CA TRP A 10 -11.10 -0.55 6.58
C TRP A 10 -10.51 -1.59 5.63
N ALA A 11 -9.61 -2.45 6.12
CA ALA A 11 -8.98 -3.53 5.37
C ALA A 11 -9.44 -4.94 5.82
N ASN A 12 -10.50 -5.05 6.65
CA ASN A 12 -10.92 -6.33 7.22
C ASN A 12 -11.70 -7.23 6.26
N ASP A 13 -12.21 -6.69 5.16
CA ASP A 13 -12.97 -7.42 4.14
C ASP A 13 -12.10 -7.87 2.96
N GLY A 14 -10.78 -7.87 3.13
CA GLY A 14 -9.81 -8.28 2.11
C GLY A 14 -9.38 -7.15 1.17
N ARG A 15 -9.84 -5.90 1.41
CA ARG A 15 -9.37 -4.71 0.68
C ARG A 15 -8.12 -4.09 1.31
N MET A 16 -7.44 -3.25 0.54
CA MET A 16 -6.24 -2.55 0.93
C MET A 16 -6.48 -1.05 1.14
N ILE A 17 -5.73 -0.47 2.06
CA ILE A 17 -5.59 0.98 2.18
C ILE A 17 -4.46 1.42 1.23
N GLY A 18 -4.81 2.09 0.15
CA GLY A 18 -3.87 2.64 -0.81
C GLY A 18 -3.40 4.05 -0.42
N ILE A 19 -2.08 4.28 -0.40
CA ILE A 19 -1.48 5.60 -0.17
C ILE A 19 -0.60 5.94 -1.35
N THR A 20 -0.93 7.02 -2.06
CA THR A 20 -0.07 7.51 -3.14
C THR A 20 0.93 8.53 -2.64
N GLN A 21 2.12 8.52 -3.25
CA GLN A 21 3.15 9.55 -3.08
C GLN A 21 3.79 9.87 -4.44
N PRO A 22 4.11 11.14 -4.73
CA PRO A 22 4.65 11.52 -6.04
C PRO A 22 6.10 11.07 -6.26
N ARG A 23 6.81 10.67 -5.19
CA ARG A 23 8.24 10.32 -5.23
C ARG A 23 8.48 8.88 -4.80
N ARG A 24 9.24 8.13 -5.60
CA ARG A 24 9.65 6.74 -5.29
C ARG A 24 10.30 6.62 -3.91
N VAL A 25 11.20 7.54 -3.56
CA VAL A 25 11.88 7.50 -2.26
C VAL A 25 10.87 7.59 -1.12
N ALA A 26 9.87 8.48 -1.22
CA ALA A 26 8.85 8.63 -0.18
C ALA A 26 8.01 7.35 -0.01
N VAL A 27 7.64 6.70 -1.12
CA VAL A 27 6.91 5.41 -1.09
C VAL A 27 7.70 4.36 -0.29
N VAL A 28 8.96 4.14 -0.66
CA VAL A 28 9.81 3.10 -0.05
C VAL A 28 10.07 3.41 1.42
N THR A 29 10.46 4.64 1.75
CA THR A 29 10.81 5.01 3.12
C THR A 29 9.61 5.01 4.06
N LEU A 30 8.44 5.46 3.59
CA LEU A 30 7.24 5.47 4.42
C LEU A 30 6.71 4.06 4.67
N ALA A 31 6.72 3.19 3.64
CA ALA A 31 6.33 1.79 3.82
C ALA A 31 7.25 1.08 4.82
N ALA A 32 8.57 1.22 4.68
CA ALA A 32 9.53 0.64 5.61
C ALA A 32 9.34 1.17 7.04
N ARG A 33 9.15 2.48 7.19
CA ARG A 33 8.93 3.10 8.50
C ARG A 33 7.64 2.64 9.15
N VAL A 34 6.55 2.55 8.40
CA VAL A 34 5.25 2.12 8.95
C VAL A 34 5.23 0.62 9.23
N ALA A 35 5.95 -0.20 8.46
CA ALA A 35 6.16 -1.60 8.78
C ALA A 35 6.91 -1.74 10.12
N GLU A 36 7.99 -0.98 10.34
CA GLU A 36 8.73 -0.94 11.60
C GLU A 36 7.83 -0.51 12.78
N GLU A 37 7.05 0.56 12.63
CA GLU A 37 6.16 1.06 13.68
C GLU A 37 5.03 0.08 14.05
N LYS A 38 4.65 -0.82 13.14
CA LYS A 38 3.65 -1.87 13.38
C LYS A 38 4.26 -3.23 13.72
N GLU A 39 5.58 -3.31 13.89
CA GLU A 39 6.31 -4.57 14.11
C GLU A 39 5.99 -5.63 13.02
N ALA A 40 5.74 -5.16 11.79
CA ALA A 40 5.36 -5.97 10.65
C ALA A 40 6.55 -6.19 9.70
N ILE A 41 6.54 -7.31 8.99
CA ILE A 41 7.48 -7.57 7.91
C ILE A 41 7.08 -6.73 6.70
N LEU A 42 7.99 -5.92 6.18
CA LEU A 42 7.77 -5.16 4.94
C LEU A 42 7.48 -6.13 3.79
N GLY A 43 6.34 -5.91 3.12
CA GLY A 43 5.83 -6.77 2.06
C GLY A 43 4.73 -7.75 2.52
N GLN A 44 4.48 -7.86 3.83
CA GLN A 44 3.27 -8.51 4.38
C GLN A 44 2.23 -7.43 4.70
N ASP A 45 1.79 -7.26 5.96
CA ASP A 45 0.74 -6.31 6.36
C ASP A 45 0.93 -4.87 5.81
N VAL A 46 2.18 -4.43 5.64
CA VAL A 46 2.54 -3.15 5.02
C VAL A 46 3.51 -3.40 3.86
N GLY A 47 3.17 -2.91 2.68
CA GLY A 47 3.98 -3.09 1.47
C GLY A 47 4.04 -1.84 0.60
N TYR A 48 4.79 -1.92 -0.50
CA TYR A 48 4.83 -0.86 -1.49
C TYR A 48 4.99 -1.35 -2.92
N THR A 49 4.55 -0.51 -3.86
CA THR A 49 4.79 -0.74 -5.29
C THR A 49 5.22 0.55 -5.96
N VAL A 50 6.36 0.49 -6.63
CA VAL A 50 6.88 1.57 -7.49
C VAL A 50 7.25 0.98 -8.84
N ARG A 51 7.63 1.82 -9.80
CA ARG A 51 8.00 1.31 -11.11
C ARG A 51 9.19 0.35 -11.00
N PHE A 52 8.99 -0.88 -11.48
CA PHE A 52 9.95 -1.99 -11.52
C PHE A 52 10.29 -2.63 -10.17
N ASP A 53 9.50 -2.37 -9.13
CA ASP A 53 9.80 -2.84 -7.79
C ASP A 53 8.49 -2.95 -6.99
N ASP A 54 8.11 -4.17 -6.66
CA ASP A 54 6.86 -4.50 -5.99
C ASP A 54 7.16 -5.38 -4.78
N VAL A 55 6.88 -4.85 -3.60
CA VAL A 55 7.08 -5.48 -2.30
C VAL A 55 5.72 -5.50 -1.62
N THR A 56 4.85 -6.35 -2.15
CA THR A 56 3.51 -6.64 -1.65
C THR A 56 3.20 -8.12 -1.81
N ASP A 57 2.25 -8.62 -1.01
CA ASP A 57 1.70 -9.97 -1.09
C ASP A 57 0.17 -9.94 -0.89
N ASP A 58 -0.46 -11.11 -0.90
CA ASP A 58 -1.90 -11.25 -0.69
C ASP A 58 -2.36 -10.86 0.73
N GLN A 59 -1.43 -10.68 1.68
CA GLN A 59 -1.71 -10.24 3.05
C GLN A 59 -1.51 -8.74 3.24
N THR A 60 -1.02 -8.02 2.23
CA THR A 60 -0.79 -6.58 2.32
C THR A 60 -2.10 -5.84 2.55
N LYS A 61 -2.17 -5.09 3.66
CA LYS A 61 -3.34 -4.28 4.03
C LYS A 61 -3.10 -2.79 3.84
N ILE A 62 -1.84 -2.36 3.92
CA ILE A 62 -1.43 -0.98 3.65
C ILE A 62 -0.44 -1.02 2.49
N LYS A 63 -0.80 -0.38 1.37
CA LYS A 63 0.05 -0.34 0.18
C LYS A 63 0.43 1.10 -0.15
N TYR A 64 1.72 1.42 -0.04
CA TYR A 64 2.27 2.67 -0.53
C TYR A 64 2.61 2.54 -2.01
N MET A 65 2.28 3.53 -2.83
CA MET A 65 2.58 3.47 -4.26
C MET A 65 2.83 4.84 -4.87
N THR A 66 3.41 4.89 -6.06
CA THR A 66 3.43 6.15 -6.81
C THR A 66 2.09 6.40 -7.49
N ASP A 67 1.76 7.67 -7.77
CA ASP A 67 0.53 8.02 -8.50
C ASP A 67 0.44 7.29 -9.84
N GLY A 68 1.58 7.12 -10.53
CA GLY A 68 1.66 6.37 -11.79
C GLY A 68 1.39 4.86 -11.65
N ILE A 69 1.62 4.26 -10.48
CA ILE A 69 1.22 2.88 -10.22
C ILE A 69 -0.31 2.81 -10.05
N LEU A 70 -0.89 3.70 -9.23
CA LEU A 70 -2.35 3.73 -9.06
C LEU A 70 -3.07 3.97 -10.40
N LEU A 71 -2.59 4.92 -11.21
CA LEU A 71 -3.15 5.17 -12.55
C LEU A 71 -3.07 3.93 -13.45
N ARG A 72 -1.99 3.15 -13.38
CA ARG A 72 -1.88 1.91 -14.15
C ARG A 72 -2.87 0.85 -13.65
N GLU A 73 -3.05 0.73 -12.34
CA GLU A 73 -4.02 -0.20 -11.77
C GLU A 73 -5.44 0.21 -12.13
N LEU A 74 -5.77 1.50 -12.12
CA LEU A 74 -7.05 2.04 -12.57
C LEU A 74 -7.36 1.70 -14.04
N LEU A 75 -6.34 1.68 -14.92
CA LEU A 75 -6.53 1.26 -16.31
C LEU A 75 -6.85 -0.24 -16.45
N THR A 76 -6.45 -1.05 -15.47
CA THR A 76 -6.68 -2.50 -15.46
C THR A 76 -8.00 -2.84 -14.77
N ASP A 77 -8.26 -2.19 -13.64
CA ASP A 77 -9.49 -2.28 -12.87
C ASP A 77 -9.99 -0.85 -12.54
N PRO A 78 -10.92 -0.31 -13.35
CA PRO A 78 -11.46 1.04 -13.16
C PRO A 78 -12.21 1.24 -11.84
N LEU A 79 -12.65 0.17 -11.18
CA LEU A 79 -13.32 0.25 -9.89
C LEU A 79 -12.34 0.20 -8.72
N LEU A 80 -11.06 -0.09 -8.98
CA LEU A 80 -10.04 -0.28 -7.95
C LEU A 80 -10.52 -1.24 -6.86
N SER A 81 -11.16 -2.35 -7.25
CA SER A 81 -11.88 -3.28 -6.36
C SER A 81 -11.02 -3.93 -5.26
N LYS A 82 -9.69 -3.84 -5.39
CA LYS A 82 -8.73 -4.25 -4.36
C LYS A 82 -8.60 -3.27 -3.20
N TYR A 83 -9.17 -2.06 -3.28
CA TYR A 83 -9.04 -0.97 -2.31
C TYR A 83 -10.37 -0.59 -1.66
#